data_AF-A0A166B3K4-F1
#
_entry.id   AF-A0A166B3K4-F1
#
_cell.length_a   1.000
_cell.length_b   1.000
_cell.length_c   1.000
_cell.angle_alpha   90.00
_cell.angle_beta   90.00
_cell.angle_gamma   90.00
#
_symmetry.space_group_name_H-M   'P 1'
#
loop_
_entity.id
_entity.type
_entity.pdbx_description
1 polymer ?
#
loop_
_entity_poly.entity_id
_entity_poly.type
_entity_poly.pdbx_seq_one_letter_code
_entity_poly.pdbx_strand_id
1 'polypeptide(L)'
;QVLSEARDILAAVDAMTDNLYEVLKSLDDEQRHHQALISEHAYLLAPIRHIPQDVLGHIFLFCLPSSGEASFGSKNAPLVLTQVCKEWRQCAFDSQRLW
;
A
#
# COMPACT_ATOMS: atom_id res chain seq x y z
N GLN A 1 -37.86 34.31 -30.38
CA GLN A 1 -38.44 32.98 -30.15
C GLN A 1 -37.38 31.89 -30.30
N VAL A 2 -36.75 31.73 -31.46
CA VAL A 2 -35.68 30.72 -31.67
C VAL A 2 -34.48 30.86 -30.71
N LEU A 3 -34.04 32.10 -30.42
CA LEU A 3 -32.92 32.33 -29.50
C LEU A 3 -33.24 32.04 -28.01
N SER A 4 -34.51 32.18 -27.59
CA SER A 4 -34.89 31.86 -26.20
C SER A 4 -34.96 30.35 -26.01
N GLU A 5 -35.55 29.64 -26.97
CA GLU A 5 -35.63 28.18 -26.98
C GLU A 5 -34.24 27.52 -26.98
N ALA A 6 -33.31 28.04 -27.80
CA ALA A 6 -31.92 27.58 -27.78
C ALA A 6 -31.22 27.80 -26.43
N ARG A 7 -31.52 28.91 -25.74
CA ARG A 7 -30.96 29.21 -24.41
C ARG A 7 -31.53 28.28 -23.34
N ASP A 8 -32.81 27.97 -23.41
CA ASP A 8 -33.47 27.07 -22.47
C ASP A 8 -32.96 25.63 -22.63
N ILE A 9 -32.69 25.19 -23.86
CA ILE A 9 -32.06 23.89 -24.15
C ILE A 9 -30.64 23.85 -23.57
N LEU A 10 -29.83 24.90 -23.81
CA LEU A 10 -28.47 24.94 -23.29
C LEU A 10 -28.46 24.87 -21.76
N ALA A 11 -29.32 25.65 -21.09
CA ALA A 11 -29.44 25.61 -19.64
C ALA A 11 -29.86 24.23 -19.10
N ALA A 12 -30.73 23.51 -19.82
CA ALA A 12 -31.11 22.15 -19.45
C ALA A 12 -29.95 21.15 -19.60
N VAL A 13 -29.15 21.29 -20.66
CA VAL A 13 -27.95 20.45 -20.89
C VAL A 13 -26.86 20.73 -19.85
N ASP A 14 -26.63 22.00 -19.51
CA ASP A 14 -25.69 22.38 -18.45
C ASP A 14 -26.11 21.80 -17.10
N ALA A 15 -27.40 21.91 -16.74
CA ALA A 15 -27.92 21.30 -15.51
C ALA A 15 -27.77 19.77 -15.50
N MET A 16 -27.96 19.11 -16.65
CA MET A 16 -27.74 17.65 -16.76
C MET A 16 -26.26 17.29 -16.62
N THR A 17 -25.39 18.12 -17.17
CA THR A 17 -23.93 17.97 -17.08
C THR A 17 -23.46 18.11 -15.63
N ASP A 18 -23.95 19.12 -14.91
CA ASP A 18 -23.66 19.33 -13.49
C ASP A 18 -24.12 18.15 -12.64
N ASN A 19 -25.34 17.67 -12.88
CA ASN A 19 -25.86 16.49 -12.18
C ASN A 19 -25.01 15.24 -12.43
N LEU A 20 -24.57 15.01 -13.67
CA LEU A 20 -23.71 13.88 -14.00
C LEU A 20 -22.34 14.00 -13.31
N TYR A 21 -21.77 15.20 -13.26
CA TYR A 21 -20.51 15.44 -12.54
C TYR A 21 -20.63 15.14 -11.05
N GLU A 22 -21.73 15.54 -10.40
CA GLU A 22 -21.96 15.23 -8.98
C GLU A 22 -22.10 13.72 -8.75
N VAL A 23 -22.79 12.99 -9.64
CA VAL A 23 -22.89 11.52 -9.55
C VAL A 23 -21.53 10.85 -9.78
N LEU A 24 -20.74 11.30 -10.75
CA LEU A 24 -19.40 10.76 -10.98
C LEU A 24 -18.49 10.98 -9.78
N LYS A 25 -18.58 12.15 -9.16
CA LYS A 25 -17.81 12.49 -7.96
C LYS A 25 -18.17 11.60 -6.78
N SER A 26 -19.47 11.38 -6.52
CA SER A 26 -19.89 10.51 -5.41
C SER A 26 -19.44 9.07 -5.61
N LEU A 27 -19.48 8.56 -6.85
CA LEU A 27 -18.99 7.22 -7.18
C LEU A 27 -17.47 7.10 -7.03
N ASP A 28 -16.69 8.13 -7.42
CA ASP A 28 -15.24 8.16 -7.20
C ASP A 28 -14.90 8.17 -5.70
N ASP A 29 -15.63 8.95 -4.90
CA ASP A 29 -15.46 8.97 -3.45
C ASP A 29 -15.77 7.60 -2.82
N GLU A 30 -16.85 6.93 -3.25
CA GLU A 30 -17.21 5.58 -2.81
C GLU A 30 -16.16 4.54 -3.23
N GLN A 31 -15.67 4.62 -4.47
CA GLN A 31 -14.59 3.77 -4.96
C GLN A 31 -13.31 3.93 -4.13
N ARG A 32 -12.90 5.17 -3.85
CA ARG A 32 -11.72 5.47 -3.02
C ARG A 32 -11.89 4.93 -1.60
N HIS A 33 -13.07 5.08 -1.01
CA HIS A 33 -13.37 4.54 0.31
C HIS A 33 -13.18 3.01 0.34
N HIS A 34 -13.76 2.29 -0.61
CA HIS A 34 -13.61 0.84 -0.69
C HIS A 34 -12.17 0.42 -0.99
N GLN A 35 -11.45 1.15 -1.84
CA GLN A 35 -10.05 0.87 -2.14
C GLN A 35 -9.16 1.03 -0.89
N ALA A 36 -9.42 2.05 -0.07
CA ALA A 36 -8.74 2.25 1.20
C ALA A 36 -9.00 1.10 2.17
N LEU A 37 -10.26 0.68 2.31
CA LEU A 37 -10.64 -0.48 3.13
C LEU A 37 -9.93 -1.75 2.66
N ILE A 38 -9.95 -2.05 1.37
CA ILE A 38 -9.28 -3.23 0.81
C ILE A 38 -7.78 -3.20 1.11
N SER A 39 -7.13 -2.05 0.92
CA SER A 39 -5.69 -1.88 1.19
C SER A 39 -5.36 -2.14 2.66
N GLU A 40 -6.16 -1.58 3.58
CA GLU A 40 -5.99 -1.79 5.02
C GLU A 40 -6.16 -3.26 5.40
N HIS A 41 -7.21 -3.91 4.91
CA HIS A 41 -7.47 -5.33 5.21
C HIS A 41 -6.43 -6.25 4.56
N ALA A 42 -5.97 -5.94 3.34
CA ALA A 42 -4.91 -6.69 2.67
C ALA A 42 -3.60 -6.64 3.45
N TYR A 43 -3.28 -5.50 4.07
CA TYR A 43 -2.14 -5.39 4.98
C TYR A 43 -2.30 -6.28 6.22
N LEU A 44 -3.50 -6.35 6.81
CA LEU A 44 -3.78 -7.25 7.94
C LEU A 44 -3.62 -8.72 7.55
N LEU A 45 -4.04 -9.09 6.34
CA LEU A 45 -3.98 -10.45 5.80
C LEU A 45 -2.61 -10.80 5.18
N ALA A 46 -1.67 -9.86 5.16
CA ALA A 46 -0.36 -10.08 4.55
C ALA A 46 0.30 -11.33 5.19
N PRO A 47 0.77 -12.31 4.37
CA PRO A 47 1.34 -13.55 4.88
C PRO A 47 2.46 -13.32 5.89
N ILE A 48 3.24 -12.25 5.68
CA ILE A 48 4.38 -11.90 6.51
C ILE A 48 4.04 -11.63 7.98
N ARG A 49 2.80 -11.20 8.29
CA ARG A 49 2.32 -10.98 9.66
C ARG A 49 1.96 -12.26 10.40
N HIS A 50 1.81 -13.36 9.67
CA HIS A 50 1.43 -14.66 10.20
C HIS A 50 2.63 -15.63 10.28
N ILE A 51 3.82 -15.19 9.84
CA ILE A 51 5.03 -15.99 9.95
C ILE A 51 5.52 -15.95 11.41
N PRO A 52 5.66 -17.10 12.08
CA PRO A 52 6.28 -17.17 13.39
C PRO A 52 7.69 -16.56 13.41
N GLN A 53 8.08 -15.92 14.51
CA GLN A 53 9.39 -15.22 14.59
C GLN A 53 10.58 -16.15 14.36
N ASP A 54 10.51 -17.41 14.78
CA ASP A 54 11.53 -18.43 14.57
C ASP A 54 11.68 -18.80 13.09
N VAL A 55 10.56 -18.96 12.38
CA VAL A 55 10.55 -19.20 10.92
C VAL A 55 11.10 -17.99 10.18
N LEU A 56 10.69 -16.78 10.56
CA LEU A 56 11.18 -15.54 9.95
C LEU A 56 12.70 -15.36 10.17
N GLY A 57 13.18 -15.59 11.39
CA GLY A 57 14.61 -15.58 11.71
C GLY A 57 15.39 -16.65 10.94
N HIS A 58 14.79 -17.83 10.73
CA HIS A 58 15.40 -18.87 9.90
C HIS A 58 15.52 -18.45 8.42
N ILE A 59 14.50 -17.78 7.87
CA ILE A 59 14.55 -17.20 6.52
C ILE A 59 15.68 -16.16 6.42
N PHE A 60 15.83 -15.29 7.43
CA PHE A 60 16.87 -14.25 7.43
C PHE A 60 18.29 -14.82 7.33
N LEU A 61 18.55 -16.00 7.89
CA LEU A 61 19.86 -16.67 7.77
C LEU A 61 20.22 -17.00 6.33
N PHE A 62 19.24 -17.32 5.48
CA PHE A 62 19.47 -17.57 4.06
C PHE A 62 19.69 -16.29 3.24
N CYS A 63 19.41 -15.12 3.81
CA CYS A 63 19.68 -13.83 3.18
C CYS A 63 21.10 -13.33 3.44
N LEU A 64 21.89 -14.00 4.29
CA LEU A 64 23.24 -13.58 4.60
C LEU A 64 24.16 -13.68 3.37
N PRO A 65 25.12 -12.74 3.20
CA PRO A 65 26.04 -12.78 2.08
C PRO A 65 26.89 -14.06 2.08
N SER A 66 27.01 -14.73 0.93
CA SER A 66 27.80 -15.96 0.77
C SER A 66 29.30 -15.78 1.02
N SER A 67 29.82 -14.55 0.94
CA SER A 67 31.26 -14.26 1.07
C SER A 67 31.76 -14.26 2.52
N GLY A 68 30.90 -14.41 3.52
CA GLY A 68 31.29 -14.43 4.95
C GLY A 68 31.86 -13.10 5.46
N GLU A 69 31.98 -12.09 4.61
CA GLU A 69 32.31 -10.74 5.01
C GLU A 69 31.07 -10.13 5.67
N ALA A 70 31.19 -9.79 6.95
CA ALA A 70 30.20 -8.99 7.66
C ALA A 70 30.04 -7.66 6.91
N SER A 71 29.10 -7.64 5.97
CA SER A 71 28.86 -6.47 5.17
C SER A 71 27.99 -5.53 5.97
N PHE A 72 28.63 -4.65 6.74
CA PHE A 72 27.98 -3.54 7.44
C PHE A 72 27.39 -2.47 6.49
N GLY A 73 27.24 -2.79 5.21
CA GLY A 73 26.52 -1.96 4.26
C GLY A 73 25.03 -1.98 4.59
N SER A 74 24.40 -0.81 4.65
CA SER A 74 22.95 -0.68 4.89
C SER A 74 22.08 -1.42 3.86
N LYS A 75 22.65 -1.81 2.72
CA LYS A 75 21.98 -2.56 1.65
C LYS A 75 22.16 -4.08 1.74
N ASN A 76 22.94 -4.58 2.70
CA ASN A 76 23.24 -6.00 2.84
C ASN A 76 22.61 -6.56 4.12
N ALA A 77 22.32 -7.87 4.13
CA ALA A 77 21.88 -8.54 5.34
C ALA A 77 23.03 -8.62 6.36
N PRO A 78 22.74 -8.51 7.67
CA PRO A 78 21.39 -8.43 8.25
C PRO A 78 20.77 -7.01 8.25
N LEU A 79 21.54 -5.95 7.99
CA LEU A 79 21.10 -4.56 8.17
C LEU A 79 19.92 -4.17 7.26
N VAL A 80 19.87 -4.66 6.02
CA VAL A 80 18.75 -4.40 5.11
C VAL A 80 17.42 -4.96 5.65
N LEU A 81 17.47 -6.07 6.39
CA LEU A 81 16.29 -6.73 6.96
C LEU A 81 15.67 -5.87 8.07
N THR A 82 16.48 -5.08 8.78
CA THR A 82 16.03 -4.17 9.86
C THR A 82 15.29 -2.92 9.36
N GLN A 83 15.27 -2.70 8.03
CA GLN A 83 14.70 -1.50 7.40
C GLN A 83 13.32 -1.73 6.78
N VAL A 84 12.83 -2.98 6.72
CA VAL A 84 11.56 -3.34 6.08
C VAL A 84 10.35 -2.86 6.90
N CYS A 85 10.24 -3.32 8.15
CA CYS A 85 9.20 -2.90 9.08
C CYS A 85 9.66 -3.08 10.54
N LYS A 86 8.80 -2.68 11.49
CA LYS A 86 9.10 -2.78 12.93
C LYS A 86 9.25 -4.24 13.37
N GLU A 87 8.40 -5.13 12.87
CA GLU A 87 8.39 -6.55 13.22
C GLU A 87 9.65 -7.27 12.71
N TRP A 88 10.08 -6.99 11.47
CA TRP A 88 11.32 -7.54 10.91
C TRP A 88 12.54 -7.05 11.68
N ARG A 89 12.57 -5.76 12.00
CA ARG A 89 13.62 -5.17 12.83
C ARG A 89 13.73 -5.87 14.18
N GLN A 90 12.61 -6.07 14.87
CA GLN A 90 12.58 -6.75 16.16
C GLN A 90 13.10 -8.20 16.03
N CYS A 91 12.56 -8.96 15.07
CA CYS A 91 13.00 -10.34 14.81
C CYS A 91 14.50 -10.44 14.48
N ALA A 92 15.03 -9.51 13.68
CA ALA A 92 16.46 -9.47 13.33
C ALA A 92 17.36 -9.14 14.52
N PHE A 93 16.94 -8.25 15.43
CA PHE A 93 17.69 -7.95 16.65
C PHE A 93 17.60 -9.08 17.69
N ASP A 94 16.47 -9.78 17.76
CA ASP A 94 16.30 -10.93 18.67
C ASP A 94 17.10 -12.17 18.19
N SER A 95 17.41 -12.23 16.89
CA SER A 95 18.13 -13.34 16.28
C SER A 95 19.65 -13.16 16.37
N GLN A 96 20.25 -13.63 17.47
CA GLN A 96 21.71 -13.58 17.69
C GLN A 96 22.55 -14.17 16.54
N ARG A 97 22.02 -15.16 15.80
CA ARG A 97 22.73 -15.83 14.69
C ARG A 97 22.93 -14.97 13.44
N LEU A 98 22.31 -13.79 13.37
CA LEU A 98 22.43 -12.86 12.24
C LEU A 98 23.61 -11.90 12.34
N TRP A 99 24.18 -11.74 13.55
CA TRP A 99 25.23 -10.78 13.88
C TRP A 99 26.53 -11.52 14.20
#